data_AF-A0A4P5VXF2-F1
#
_entry.id   AF-A0A4P5VXF2-F1
#
_cell.length_a   1.000
_cell.length_b   1.000
_cell.length_c   1.000
_cell.angle_alpha   90.00
_cell.angle_beta   90.00
_cell.angle_gamma   90.00
#
_symmetry.space_group_name_H-M   'P 1'
#
loop_
_entity.id
_entity.type
_entity.pdbx_description
1 polymer ?
#
loop_
_entity_poly.entity_id
_entity_poly.type
_entity_poly.pdbx_seq_one_letter_code
_entity_poly.pdbx_strand_id
1 'polypeptide(L)'
;MSSWGDELAEMRAAWAKRPRLPPPEWFPTPPTWAAADPVFNGTHAAELWTKGDVDWGWVLMANNAAWEAGTVIAPGAVLFSDDVVLRQNPFRMSEVAERVWAMRKAPPTRVGLRAFKAWALDDNAPNPAQRVPHAFTEGRVVWVGGVLMQRDSLVDRRLQHSLIPIVRAYSHELTTIALAPLLAWSEGLKARWAPDVAT
;
A
#
# COMPACT_ATOMS: atom_id res chain seq x y z
N MET A 1 -17.12 4.57 17.85
CA MET A 1 -16.22 4.66 16.68
C MET A 1 -16.35 3.35 15.90
N SER A 2 -16.48 3.42 14.58
CA SER A 2 -16.49 2.28 13.66
C SER A 2 -15.22 1.42 13.83
N SER A 3 -15.35 0.10 13.70
CA SER A 3 -14.18 -0.78 13.67
C SER A 3 -13.42 -0.63 12.35
N TRP A 4 -12.15 -1.01 12.29
CA TRP A 4 -11.38 -1.00 11.03
C TRP A 4 -11.95 -1.95 9.97
N GLY A 5 -12.65 -3.00 10.40
CA GLY A 5 -13.40 -3.88 9.50
C GLY A 5 -14.59 -3.17 8.87
N ASP A 6 -15.32 -2.37 9.65
CA ASP A 6 -16.47 -1.58 9.14
C ASP A 6 -16.01 -0.51 8.15
N GLU A 7 -14.92 0.20 8.47
CA GLU A 7 -14.30 1.18 7.57
C GLU A 7 -13.92 0.54 6.23
N LEU A 8 -13.27 -0.64 6.27
CA LEU A 8 -12.90 -1.36 5.06
C LEU A 8 -14.12 -1.80 4.24
N ALA A 9 -15.17 -2.29 4.91
CA ALA A 9 -16.40 -2.71 4.25
C ALA A 9 -17.10 -1.53 3.55
N GLU A 10 -17.15 -0.36 4.20
CA GLU A 10 -17.68 0.88 3.63
C GLU A 10 -16.88 1.30 2.39
N MET A 11 -15.55 1.35 2.50
CA MET A 11 -14.68 1.71 1.37
C MET A 11 -14.83 0.76 0.18
N ARG A 12 -14.93 -0.55 0.43
CA ARG A 12 -15.19 -1.55 -0.63
C ARG A 12 -16.56 -1.33 -1.28
N ALA A 13 -17.59 -1.03 -0.49
CA ALA A 13 -18.92 -0.75 -1.02
C ALA A 13 -18.93 0.54 -1.86
N ALA A 14 -18.18 1.58 -1.45
CA ALA A 14 -18.00 2.80 -2.24
C ALA A 14 -17.24 2.51 -3.54
N TRP A 15 -16.14 1.77 -3.46
CA TRP A 15 -15.34 1.37 -4.62
C TRP A 15 -16.15 0.53 -5.62
N ALA A 16 -17.00 -0.37 -5.15
CA ALA A 16 -17.86 -1.19 -6.01
C ALA A 16 -18.88 -0.35 -6.83
N LYS A 17 -19.24 0.85 -6.38
CA LYS A 17 -20.15 1.77 -7.07
C LYS A 17 -19.47 2.66 -8.11
N ARG A 18 -18.15 2.56 -8.27
CA ARG A 18 -17.40 3.37 -9.23
C ARG A 18 -17.93 3.19 -10.66
N PRO A 19 -17.88 4.24 -11.52
CA PRO A 19 -18.32 4.13 -12.89
C PRO A 19 -17.47 3.10 -13.66
N ARG A 20 -18.12 2.37 -14.57
CA ARG A 20 -17.41 1.55 -15.56
C ARG A 20 -16.66 2.48 -16.53
N LEU A 21 -15.60 1.94 -17.12
CA LEU A 21 -14.58 2.57 -17.98
C LEU A 21 -15.00 3.84 -18.75
N PRO A 22 -14.03 4.75 -19.03
CA PRO A 22 -12.59 4.63 -18.75
C PRO A 22 -12.23 4.90 -17.28
N PRO A 23 -11.04 4.49 -16.80
CA PRO A 23 -10.52 5.01 -15.55
C PRO A 23 -10.44 6.54 -15.66
N PRO A 24 -10.75 7.26 -14.59
CA PRO A 24 -10.68 8.72 -14.63
C PRO A 24 -9.23 9.20 -14.83
N GLU A 25 -9.05 10.39 -15.40
CA GLU A 25 -7.72 10.96 -15.73
C GLU A 25 -6.80 11.10 -14.50
N TRP A 26 -7.37 11.21 -13.30
CA TRP A 26 -6.61 11.25 -12.04
C TRP A 26 -6.11 9.88 -11.58
N PHE A 27 -6.56 8.79 -12.20
CA PHE A 27 -6.13 7.42 -11.90
C PHE A 27 -4.73 7.18 -12.50
N PRO A 28 -3.78 6.59 -11.75
CA PRO A 28 -2.35 6.83 -11.91
C PRO A 28 -1.82 6.70 -13.34
N THR A 29 -1.38 7.83 -13.88
CA THR A 29 -0.34 7.84 -14.91
C THR A 29 1.01 7.85 -14.19
N PRO A 30 1.83 6.80 -14.31
CA PRO A 30 3.14 6.79 -13.68
C PRO A 30 4.02 7.91 -14.22
N PRO A 31 4.89 8.52 -13.38
CA PRO A 31 5.88 9.46 -13.87
C PRO A 31 6.87 8.75 -14.81
N THR A 32 7.54 9.52 -15.67
CA THR A 32 8.44 8.96 -16.71
C THR A 32 9.55 8.06 -16.15
N TRP A 33 10.07 8.38 -14.96
CA TRP A 33 11.08 7.54 -14.28
C TRP A 33 10.53 6.18 -13.83
N ALA A 34 9.23 6.08 -13.57
CA ALA A 34 8.57 4.84 -13.14
C ALA A 34 7.97 4.05 -14.32
N ALA A 35 7.85 4.66 -15.50
CA ALA A 35 7.21 4.06 -16.66
C ALA A 35 7.92 2.80 -17.18
N ALA A 36 9.24 2.67 -16.90
CA ALA A 36 10.03 1.49 -17.25
C ALA A 36 9.90 0.34 -16.23
N ASP A 37 9.35 0.60 -15.03
CA ASP A 37 9.13 -0.43 -14.02
C ASP A 37 7.88 -1.25 -14.38
N PRO A 38 7.98 -2.57 -14.56
CA PRO A 38 6.83 -3.42 -14.86
C PRO A 38 5.69 -3.33 -13.83
N VAL A 39 5.99 -3.02 -12.58
CA VAL A 39 4.99 -2.89 -11.50
C VAL A 39 4.20 -1.59 -11.62
N PHE A 40 4.87 -0.53 -12.09
CA PHE A 40 4.30 0.82 -12.13
C PHE A 40 3.89 1.27 -13.52
N ASN A 41 4.15 0.49 -14.57
CA ASN A 41 3.75 0.86 -15.91
C ASN A 41 2.23 1.11 -16.00
N GLY A 42 1.84 2.10 -16.82
CA GLY A 42 0.44 2.57 -16.89
C GLY A 42 -0.55 1.53 -17.41
N THR A 43 -0.07 0.40 -17.93
CA THR A 43 -0.91 -0.70 -18.44
C THR A 43 -1.74 -1.37 -17.33
N HIS A 44 -1.31 -1.30 -16.07
CA HIS A 44 -2.08 -1.87 -14.96
C HIS A 44 -3.15 -0.93 -14.37
N ALA A 45 -3.20 0.34 -14.79
CA ALA A 45 -4.20 1.29 -14.31
C ALA A 45 -5.63 0.83 -14.66
N ALA A 46 -5.84 0.32 -15.87
CA ALA A 46 -7.14 -0.23 -16.26
C ALA A 46 -7.50 -1.48 -15.44
N GLU A 47 -6.53 -2.32 -15.08
CA GLU A 47 -6.76 -3.52 -14.27
C GLU A 47 -7.10 -3.18 -12.82
N LEU A 48 -6.34 -2.27 -12.21
CA LEU A 48 -6.65 -1.73 -10.89
C LEU A 48 -8.05 -1.12 -10.86
N TRP A 49 -8.42 -0.33 -11.87
CA TRP A 49 -9.75 0.25 -11.93
C TRP A 49 -10.84 -0.82 -12.10
N THR A 50 -10.66 -1.79 -13.00
CA THR A 50 -11.75 -2.72 -13.36
C THR A 50 -11.86 -3.91 -12.42
N LYS A 51 -10.73 -4.47 -11.98
CA LYS A 51 -10.63 -5.71 -11.21
C LYS A 51 -10.16 -5.48 -9.77
N GLY A 52 -9.64 -4.29 -9.47
CA GLY A 52 -9.09 -4.01 -8.16
C GLY A 52 -10.14 -4.01 -7.05
N ASP A 53 -9.71 -4.38 -5.85
CA ASP A 53 -10.49 -4.29 -4.63
C ASP A 53 -9.72 -3.46 -3.59
N VAL A 54 -10.46 -2.78 -2.71
CA VAL A 54 -9.88 -1.98 -1.63
C VAL A 54 -9.39 -2.89 -0.51
N ASP A 55 -8.22 -2.60 0.03
CA ASP A 55 -7.67 -3.27 1.19
C ASP A 55 -6.85 -2.31 2.05
N TRP A 56 -6.33 -2.82 3.17
CA TRP A 56 -5.35 -2.10 3.98
C TRP A 56 -3.92 -2.34 3.47
N GLY A 57 -3.15 -1.26 3.43
CA GLY A 57 -1.70 -1.27 3.28
C GLY A 57 -1.03 -0.65 4.50
N TRP A 58 0.04 -1.27 4.99
CA TRP A 58 0.92 -0.67 5.98
C TRP A 58 2.21 -0.20 5.32
N VAL A 59 2.47 1.09 5.29
CA VAL A 59 3.70 1.70 4.74
C VAL A 59 4.90 1.10 5.45
N LEU A 60 5.66 0.30 4.70
CA LEU A 60 6.93 -0.24 5.14
C LEU A 60 8.06 0.75 4.84
N MET A 61 8.05 1.33 3.65
CA MET A 61 9.03 2.30 3.17
C MET A 61 8.33 3.36 2.34
N ALA A 62 8.77 4.62 2.47
CA ALA A 62 8.34 5.68 1.59
C ALA A 62 9.47 6.71 1.50
N ASN A 63 9.64 7.34 0.33
CA ASN A 63 10.51 8.50 0.22
C ASN A 63 10.03 9.63 1.15
N ASN A 64 10.95 10.41 1.72
CA ASN A 64 10.61 11.53 2.64
C ASN A 64 9.59 12.50 2.03
N ALA A 65 9.64 12.72 0.70
CA ALA A 65 8.69 13.58 -0.01
C ALA A 65 7.23 13.11 0.13
N ALA A 66 6.97 11.83 0.46
CA ALA A 66 5.63 11.33 0.71
C ALA A 66 5.01 11.86 2.02
N TRP A 67 5.83 12.28 2.98
CA TRP A 67 5.41 12.80 4.29
C TRP A 67 5.24 14.32 4.31
N GLU A 68 5.71 15.00 3.27
CA GLU A 68 5.54 16.43 3.06
C GLU A 68 4.32 16.69 2.17
N ALA A 69 3.62 17.80 2.41
CA ALA A 69 2.51 18.20 1.55
C ALA A 69 3.01 18.51 0.12
N GLY A 70 2.30 18.05 -0.90
CA GLY A 70 2.63 18.39 -2.29
C GLY A 70 2.00 17.44 -3.31
N THR A 71 2.38 17.59 -4.58
CA THR A 71 1.72 16.90 -5.70
C THR A 71 2.63 15.90 -6.42
N VAL A 72 3.94 15.93 -6.16
CA VAL A 72 4.89 14.99 -6.76
C VAL A 72 4.65 13.58 -6.24
N ILE A 73 4.50 12.62 -7.15
CA ILE A 73 4.38 11.19 -6.85
C ILE A 73 5.71 10.69 -6.25
N ALA A 74 5.61 9.95 -5.14
CA ALA A 74 6.77 9.35 -4.48
C ALA A 74 6.69 7.81 -4.51
N PRO A 75 7.81 7.09 -4.72
CA PRO A 75 7.82 5.65 -4.58
C PRO A 75 7.73 5.24 -3.10
N GLY A 76 7.16 4.07 -2.86
CA GLY A 76 7.18 3.42 -1.56
C GLY A 76 6.86 1.93 -1.66
N ALA A 77 6.81 1.28 -0.50
CA ALA A 77 6.45 -0.11 -0.35
C ALA A 77 5.48 -0.27 0.82
N VAL A 78 4.49 -1.15 0.64
CA VAL A 78 3.46 -1.45 1.65
C VAL A 78 3.42 -2.94 1.96
N LEU A 79 3.16 -3.26 3.23
CA LEU A 79 2.70 -4.58 3.64
C LEU A 79 1.20 -4.69 3.40
N PHE A 80 0.73 -5.85 2.95
CA PHE A 80 -0.69 -6.15 2.83
C PHE A 80 -0.97 -7.64 3.03
N SER A 81 -2.22 -7.99 3.28
CA SER A 81 -2.61 -9.37 3.56
C SER A 81 -4.08 -9.63 3.21
N ASP A 82 -4.38 -10.87 2.81
CA ASP A 82 -5.75 -11.37 2.67
C ASP A 82 -6.30 -12.00 3.97
N ASP A 83 -5.48 -12.08 5.02
CA ASP A 83 -5.83 -12.64 6.32
C ASP A 83 -6.91 -11.78 7.00
N VAL A 84 -8.02 -12.43 7.37
CA VAL A 84 -9.19 -11.77 7.97
C VAL A 84 -8.85 -11.04 9.28
N VAL A 85 -7.93 -11.59 10.09
CA VAL A 85 -7.53 -10.99 11.37
C VAL A 85 -6.75 -9.69 11.12
N LEU A 86 -5.88 -9.68 10.11
CA LEU A 86 -5.13 -8.48 9.74
C LEU A 86 -6.02 -7.44 9.08
N ARG A 87 -7.06 -7.84 8.34
CA ARG A 87 -8.05 -6.89 7.80
C ARG A 87 -8.90 -6.23 8.89
N GLN A 88 -9.26 -6.98 9.91
CA GLN A 88 -10.02 -6.47 11.06
C GLN A 88 -9.16 -5.67 12.04
N ASN A 89 -7.86 -5.97 12.11
CA ASN A 89 -6.89 -5.27 12.96
C ASN A 89 -5.59 -4.97 12.19
N PRO A 90 -5.60 -3.95 11.32
CA PRO A 90 -4.47 -3.67 10.43
C PRO A 90 -3.23 -3.16 11.16
N PHE A 91 -3.37 -2.66 12.39
CA PHE A 91 -2.23 -2.24 13.21
C PHE A 91 -1.30 -3.37 13.59
N ARG A 92 -1.75 -4.64 13.54
CA ARG A 92 -0.84 -5.79 13.72
C ARG A 92 0.21 -5.91 12.61
N MET A 93 0.01 -5.24 11.47
CA MET A 93 1.04 -5.14 10.44
C MET A 93 2.23 -4.26 10.89
N SER A 94 2.07 -3.39 11.89
CA SER A 94 3.18 -2.60 12.46
C SER A 94 4.27 -3.51 13.04
N GLU A 95 3.88 -4.53 13.80
CA GLU A 95 4.81 -5.51 14.38
C GLU A 95 5.60 -6.25 13.29
N VAL A 96 4.93 -6.59 12.18
CA VAL A 96 5.60 -7.21 11.02
C VAL A 96 6.59 -6.23 10.38
N ALA A 97 6.18 -4.96 10.20
CA ALA A 97 7.04 -3.92 9.65
C ALA A 97 8.28 -3.68 10.52
N GLU A 98 8.12 -3.61 11.84
CA GLU A 98 9.22 -3.47 12.80
C GLU A 98 10.21 -4.64 12.70
N ARG A 99 9.72 -5.88 12.62
CA ARG A 99 10.57 -7.07 12.46
C ARG A 99 11.33 -7.07 11.14
N VAL A 100 10.68 -6.66 10.04
CA VAL A 100 11.33 -6.50 8.73
C VAL A 100 12.40 -5.41 8.79
N TRP A 101 12.11 -4.26 9.42
CA TRP A 101 13.06 -3.18 9.60
C TRP A 101 14.27 -3.57 10.47
N ALA A 102 14.02 -4.27 11.58
CA ALA A 102 15.08 -4.79 12.44
C ALA A 102 16.00 -5.76 11.66
N MET A 103 15.42 -6.61 10.82
CA MET A 103 16.18 -7.53 9.96
C MET A 103 17.05 -6.81 8.93
N ARG A 104 16.56 -5.71 8.32
CA ARG A 104 17.37 -4.88 7.41
C ARG A 104 18.62 -4.34 8.11
N LYS A 105 18.48 -3.91 9.38
CA LYS A 105 19.56 -3.32 10.19
C LYS A 105 20.51 -4.34 10.82
N ALA A 106 20.07 -5.57 11.08
CA ALA A 106 20.85 -6.57 11.82
C ALA A 106 21.96 -7.23 10.98
N PRO A 107 23.17 -7.52 11.53
CA PRO A 107 24.21 -8.33 10.88
C PRO A 107 23.83 -9.84 10.83
N PRO A 108 24.66 -10.74 10.25
CA PRO A 108 24.28 -11.68 9.21
C PRO A 108 23.06 -12.55 9.51
N THR A 109 22.21 -12.62 8.49
CA THR A 109 20.90 -13.24 8.53
C THR A 109 20.98 -14.76 8.32
N ARG A 110 20.12 -15.51 9.03
CA ARG A 110 19.96 -16.96 8.86
C ARG A 110 19.84 -17.30 7.37
N VAL A 111 20.42 -18.41 6.92
CA VAL A 111 20.50 -18.80 5.50
C VAL A 111 19.14 -18.66 4.79
N GLY A 112 18.06 -19.15 5.40
CA GLY A 112 16.70 -19.09 4.83
C GLY A 112 16.08 -17.69 4.72
N LEU A 113 16.72 -16.64 5.24
CA LEU A 113 16.23 -15.27 5.22
C LEU A 113 17.12 -14.35 4.35
N ARG A 114 18.24 -14.87 3.79
CA ARG A 114 19.19 -14.06 3.01
C ARG A 114 18.59 -13.49 1.74
N ALA A 115 17.81 -14.28 1.00
CA ALA A 115 17.17 -13.82 -0.24
C ALA A 115 16.18 -12.69 0.03
N PHE A 116 15.32 -12.84 1.04
CA PHE A 116 14.38 -11.79 1.43
C PHE A 116 15.10 -10.54 1.95
N LYS A 117 16.20 -10.70 2.69
CA LYS A 117 17.00 -9.56 3.13
C LYS A 117 17.65 -8.82 1.96
N ALA A 118 18.27 -9.54 1.03
CA ALA A 118 18.88 -8.95 -0.15
C ALA A 118 17.84 -8.15 -0.95
N TRP A 119 16.66 -8.73 -1.16
CA TRP A 119 15.51 -8.06 -1.74
C TRP A 119 15.12 -6.80 -0.95
N ALA A 120 14.98 -6.89 0.37
CA ALA A 120 14.58 -5.75 1.20
C ALA A 120 15.64 -4.64 1.29
N LEU A 121 16.91 -4.92 0.96
CA LEU A 121 17.98 -3.93 0.93
C LEU A 121 18.13 -3.25 -0.43
N ASP A 122 17.53 -3.80 -1.48
CA ASP A 122 17.57 -3.24 -2.81
C ASP A 122 16.40 -2.28 -3.02
N ASP A 123 16.66 -0.99 -2.79
CA ASP A 123 15.68 0.07 -2.97
C ASP A 123 15.29 0.30 -4.46
N ASN A 124 16.00 -0.35 -5.40
CA ASN A 124 15.74 -0.27 -6.84
C ASN A 124 15.14 -1.57 -7.41
N ALA A 125 14.89 -2.59 -6.59
CA ALA A 125 14.44 -3.89 -7.10
C ALA A 125 13.05 -3.75 -7.76
N PRO A 126 12.93 -3.91 -9.09
CA PRO A 126 11.63 -4.00 -9.73
C PRO A 126 11.02 -5.30 -9.23
N ASN A 127 9.87 -5.27 -8.54
CA ASN A 127 9.39 -6.51 -7.97
C ASN A 127 7.88 -6.70 -7.89
N PRO A 128 7.37 -7.83 -8.43
CA PRO A 128 6.09 -8.37 -7.95
C PRO A 128 6.06 -8.41 -6.44
N ALA A 129 4.85 -8.38 -5.89
CA ALA A 129 4.67 -8.53 -4.47
C ALA A 129 5.41 -9.77 -3.93
N GLN A 130 6.29 -9.55 -2.96
CA GLN A 130 7.10 -10.59 -2.33
C GLN A 130 6.46 -11.04 -1.03
N ARG A 131 6.43 -12.36 -0.80
CA ARG A 131 5.88 -12.89 0.45
C ARG A 131 6.86 -12.65 1.59
N VAL A 132 6.37 -12.07 2.68
CA VAL A 132 7.14 -11.91 3.91
C VAL A 132 7.34 -13.30 4.54
N PRO A 133 8.58 -13.66 4.92
CA PRO A 133 8.85 -14.92 5.59
C PRO A 133 8.04 -15.08 6.88
N HIS A 134 7.53 -16.30 7.12
CA HIS A 134 6.71 -16.61 8.29
C HIS A 134 7.37 -16.31 9.64
N ALA A 135 8.70 -16.28 9.67
CA ALA A 135 9.47 -15.87 10.84
C ALA A 135 9.14 -14.44 11.33
N PHE A 136 8.57 -13.59 10.47
CA PHE A 136 8.17 -12.21 10.82
C PHE A 136 6.66 -12.06 11.02
N THR A 137 5.85 -13.00 10.54
CA THR A 137 4.39 -12.85 10.41
C THR A 137 3.57 -13.72 11.36
N GLU A 138 4.21 -14.41 12.32
CA GLU A 138 3.53 -15.37 13.21
C GLU A 138 2.75 -16.45 12.43
N GLY A 139 3.27 -16.87 11.27
CA GLY A 139 2.62 -17.85 10.41
C GLY A 139 1.55 -17.29 9.47
N ARG A 140 1.22 -16.00 9.53
CA ARG A 140 0.24 -15.37 8.62
C ARG A 140 0.81 -15.13 7.23
N VAL A 141 -0.06 -15.03 6.24
CA VAL A 141 0.33 -14.67 4.86
C VAL A 141 0.37 -13.16 4.75
N VAL A 142 1.57 -12.58 4.66
CA VAL A 142 1.77 -11.14 4.45
C VAL A 142 2.67 -10.96 3.24
N TRP A 143 2.39 -9.95 2.44
CA TRP A 143 3.13 -9.60 1.25
C TRP A 143 3.69 -8.19 1.39
N VAL A 144 4.78 -7.91 0.68
CA VAL A 144 5.28 -6.55 0.46
C VAL A 144 5.18 -6.26 -1.02
N GLY A 145 4.62 -5.11 -1.39
CA GLY A 145 4.58 -4.68 -2.78
C GLY A 145 4.91 -3.20 -2.93
N GLY A 146 5.43 -2.84 -4.09
CA GLY A 146 5.67 -1.46 -4.47
C GLY A 146 4.36 -0.70 -4.67
N VAL A 147 4.34 0.57 -4.28
CA VAL A 147 3.22 1.47 -4.52
C VAL A 147 3.73 2.86 -4.90
N LEU A 148 3.06 3.51 -5.84
CA LEU A 148 3.25 4.93 -6.09
C LEU A 148 2.35 5.72 -5.14
N MET A 149 2.98 6.49 -4.26
CA MET A 149 2.32 7.41 -3.34
C MET A 149 1.84 8.64 -4.10
N GLN A 150 0.67 8.50 -4.73
CA GLN A 150 -0.05 9.62 -5.34
C GLN A 150 -0.63 10.49 -4.24
N ARG A 151 0.04 11.60 -3.94
CA ARG A 151 -0.35 12.46 -2.82
C ARG A 151 -1.74 13.07 -2.97
N ASP A 152 -2.25 13.27 -4.19
CA ASP A 152 -3.64 13.71 -4.40
C ASP A 152 -4.70 12.69 -3.92
N SER A 153 -4.31 11.44 -3.67
CA SER A 153 -5.16 10.40 -3.07
C SER A 153 -5.08 10.38 -1.53
N LEU A 154 -4.40 11.34 -0.90
CA LEU A 154 -4.19 11.44 0.55
C LEU A 154 -4.79 12.72 1.12
N VAL A 155 -5.26 12.67 2.37
CA VAL A 155 -5.72 13.86 3.10
C VAL A 155 -4.54 14.82 3.29
N ASP A 156 -4.76 16.11 3.00
CA ASP A 156 -3.73 17.18 2.95
C ASP A 156 -2.55 16.90 2.01
N ARG A 157 -2.72 15.96 1.08
CA ARG A 157 -1.69 15.57 0.11
C ARG A 157 -0.37 15.15 0.74
N ARG A 158 -0.41 14.40 1.84
CA ARG A 158 0.76 13.79 2.49
C ARG A 158 0.38 12.54 3.28
N LEU A 159 1.35 11.67 3.51
CA LEU A 159 1.22 10.59 4.49
C LEU A 159 1.18 11.19 5.90
N GLN A 160 0.15 10.86 6.66
CA GLN A 160 0.02 11.20 8.08
C GLN A 160 0.18 9.96 8.98
N HIS A 161 -0.11 8.78 8.43
CA HIS A 161 -0.01 7.50 9.09
C HIS A 161 0.58 6.43 8.17
N SER A 162 1.13 5.38 8.77
CA SER A 162 1.57 4.21 8.01
C SER A 162 0.40 3.35 7.53
N LEU A 163 -0.77 3.41 8.15
CA LEU A 163 -1.95 2.68 7.68
C LEU A 163 -2.67 3.48 6.59
N ILE A 164 -2.68 2.97 5.37
CA ILE A 164 -3.30 3.61 4.21
C ILE A 164 -4.27 2.64 3.52
N PRO A 165 -5.38 3.11 2.92
CA PRO A 165 -6.19 2.29 2.04
C PRO A 165 -5.50 2.15 0.68
N ILE A 166 -5.48 0.93 0.16
CA ILE A 166 -4.88 0.59 -1.13
C ILE A 166 -5.92 -0.09 -2.02
N VAL A 167 -5.73 -0.02 -3.33
CA VAL A 167 -6.42 -0.85 -4.31
C VAL A 167 -5.43 -1.88 -4.83
N ARG A 168 -5.84 -3.15 -4.82
CA ARG A 168 -5.01 -4.26 -5.33
C ARG A 168 -5.75 -4.99 -6.42
N ALA A 169 -5.06 -5.26 -7.52
CA ALA A 169 -5.54 -6.14 -8.57
C ALA A 169 -4.55 -7.28 -8.77
N TYR A 170 -5.10 -8.49 -8.90
CA TYR A 170 -4.33 -9.67 -9.25
C TYR A 170 -4.43 -9.87 -10.77
N SER A 171 -3.28 -9.84 -11.44
CA SER A 171 -3.16 -10.39 -12.79
C SER A 171 -2.49 -11.76 -12.73
N HIS A 172 -2.47 -12.49 -13.85
CA HIS A 172 -1.80 -13.79 -13.92
C HIS A 172 -0.30 -13.71 -13.63
N GLU A 173 0.31 -12.53 -13.78
CA GLU A 173 1.76 -12.34 -13.72
C GLU A 173 2.21 -11.51 -12.53
N LEU A 174 1.40 -10.52 -12.08
CA LEU A 174 1.79 -9.54 -11.08
C LEU A 174 0.61 -9.13 -10.18
N THR A 175 0.91 -8.77 -8.94
CA THR A 175 -0.03 -8.02 -8.08
C THR A 175 0.27 -6.53 -8.23
N THR A 176 -0.65 -5.78 -8.82
CA THR A 176 -0.53 -4.32 -8.92
C THR A 176 -1.18 -3.69 -7.70
N ILE A 177 -0.54 -2.65 -7.15
CA ILE A 177 -1.00 -1.92 -5.98
C ILE A 177 -0.97 -0.42 -6.27
N ALA A 178 -2.07 0.25 -5.95
CA ALA A 178 -2.16 1.71 -5.93
C ALA A 178 -2.77 2.18 -4.61
N LEU A 179 -2.60 3.46 -4.28
CA LEU A 179 -3.40 4.07 -3.23
C LEU A 179 -4.87 4.07 -3.64
N ALA A 180 -5.76 3.81 -2.68
CA ALA A 180 -7.18 4.04 -2.92
C ALA A 180 -7.42 5.54 -3.04
N PRO A 181 -8.16 6.01 -4.06
CA PRO A 181 -8.44 7.43 -4.20
C PRO A 181 -9.34 7.93 -3.08
N LEU A 182 -9.22 9.21 -2.72
CA LEU A 182 -9.97 9.82 -1.61
C LEU A 182 -11.50 9.61 -1.70
N LEU A 183 -12.05 9.52 -2.90
CA LEU A 183 -13.48 9.25 -3.10
C LEU A 183 -13.92 7.88 -2.57
N ALA A 184 -12.99 6.93 -2.47
CA ALA A 184 -13.24 5.58 -1.98
C ALA A 184 -13.05 5.47 -0.47
N TRP A 185 -12.50 6.50 0.17
CA TRP A 185 -12.29 6.50 1.62
C TRP A 185 -13.61 6.72 2.33
N SER A 186 -13.81 6.00 3.42
CA SER A 186 -14.91 6.26 4.35
C SER A 186 -14.73 7.61 5.03
N GLU A 187 -15.84 8.24 5.41
CA GLU A 187 -15.80 9.52 6.12
C GLU A 187 -15.12 9.37 7.49
N GLY A 188 -15.32 8.22 8.15
CA GLY A 188 -14.66 7.88 9.42
C GLY A 188 -13.14 7.82 9.29
N LEU A 189 -12.61 7.24 8.21
CA LEU A 189 -11.17 7.21 7.95
C LEU A 189 -10.64 8.61 7.64
N LYS A 190 -11.31 9.39 6.78
CA LYS A 190 -10.90 10.76 6.45
C LYS A 190 -10.78 11.62 7.71
N ALA A 191 -11.74 11.52 8.62
CA ALA A 191 -11.73 12.25 9.89
C ALA A 191 -10.56 11.84 10.80
N ARG A 192 -10.20 10.55 10.87
CA ARG A 192 -9.03 10.07 11.63
C ARG A 192 -7.69 10.49 11.03
N TRP A 193 -7.68 10.74 9.73
CA TRP A 193 -6.50 11.15 8.96
C TRP A 193 -6.33 12.66 8.85
N ALA A 194 -7.37 13.43 9.19
CA ALA A 194 -7.23 14.86 9.32
C ALA A 194 -6.32 15.14 10.52
N PRO A 195 -5.37 16.09 10.42
CA PRO A 195 -4.55 16.48 11.54
C PRO A 195 -5.48 16.93 12.68
N ASP A 196 -5.16 16.54 13.92
CA ASP A 196 -5.82 17.10 15.09
C ASP A 196 -5.77 18.62 14.94
N VAL A 197 -6.94 19.25 14.81
CA VAL A 197 -7.05 20.69 14.85
C VAL A 197 -6.63 21.06 16.27
N ALA A 198 -5.37 21.46 16.43
CA ALA A 198 -4.85 21.96 17.69
C ALA A 198 -5.81 23.05 18.17
N THR A 199 -6.53 22.74 19.25
CA THR A 199 -7.40 23.67 19.97
C THR A 199 -6.58 24.42 21.00
#